data_AF-A0A2U1J974-F1
#
_entry.id   AF-A0A2U1J974-F1
#
_cell.length_a   1.000
_cell.length_b   1.000
_cell.length_c   1.000
_cell.angle_alpha   90.00
_cell.angle_beta   90.00
_cell.angle_gamma   90.00
#
_symmetry.space_group_name_H-M   'P 1'
#
loop_
_entity.id
_entity.type
_entity.pdbx_description
1 polymer ?
#
loop_
_entity_poly.entity_id
_entity_poly.type
_entity_poly.pdbx_seq_one_letter_code
_entity_poly.pdbx_strand_id
1 'polypeptide(L)'
;MAQNNVIPDMINNDPIYGQNNMAVSVQPDNPQQNMFNKSSHPIALLFYILFKGLALTSYLLGNIFTSNFVLIFVSCILNLSLDFWTVKNVSGRLLVGMRWWSQVNDVGKSEWIFEHREPSLANSSDSSIFWIMLYITPLVWGVLAFVAILSFSFQWLLIVFIAIILSSTNLVGYTKCEKDAKNKWTNNNVTSQASQFVNNFMSNMVTNSITGRIFGRT
;
A
#
# COMPACT_ATOMS: atom_id res chain seq x y z
N MET A 1 -25.66 27.23 62.67
CA MET A 1 -24.69 28.06 63.44
C MET A 1 -23.31 27.47 63.22
N ALA A 2 -22.28 28.33 63.26
CA ALA A 2 -20.87 28.13 62.90
C ALA A 2 -20.55 28.29 61.41
N GLN A 3 -19.56 29.05 60.96
CA GLN A 3 -18.85 30.24 61.47
C GLN A 3 -17.93 30.64 60.29
N ASN A 4 -17.95 31.90 59.87
CA ASN A 4 -16.88 32.47 59.05
C ASN A 4 -15.56 32.40 59.83
N ASN A 5 -14.45 32.10 59.16
CA ASN A 5 -13.15 32.57 59.60
C ASN A 5 -12.25 32.94 58.41
N VAL A 6 -11.54 34.04 58.63
CA VAL A 6 -10.82 34.89 57.68
C VAL A 6 -9.32 34.52 57.63
N ILE A 7 -8.76 34.34 56.42
CA ILE A 7 -7.46 34.79 55.80
C ILE A 7 -6.24 35.02 56.75
N PRO A 8 -5.00 34.52 56.47
CA PRO A 8 -4.07 35.17 55.52
C PRO A 8 -3.15 34.32 54.62
N ASP A 9 -2.85 34.93 53.48
CA ASP A 9 -1.83 34.58 52.50
C ASP A 9 -0.47 34.28 53.14
N MET A 10 0.11 33.13 52.78
CA MET A 10 1.56 32.94 52.81
C MET A 10 2.02 32.49 51.43
N ILE A 11 2.51 33.49 50.72
CA ILE A 11 3.38 33.40 49.56
C ILE A 11 4.48 32.38 49.85
N ASN A 12 4.48 31.26 49.14
CA ASN A 12 5.72 30.57 48.86
C ASN A 12 5.76 30.16 47.38
N ASN A 13 6.80 30.64 46.73
CA ASN A 13 7.06 30.57 45.32
C ASN A 13 7.42 29.14 44.91
N ASP A 14 6.68 28.57 43.96
CA ASP A 14 7.21 27.53 43.06
C ASP A 14 6.57 27.71 41.67
N PRO A 15 7.29 28.28 40.69
CA PRO A 15 6.80 28.39 39.33
C PRO A 15 7.42 27.29 38.47
N ILE A 16 6.86 26.08 38.40
CA ILE A 16 7.28 25.09 37.39
C ILE A 16 6.07 24.37 36.80
N TYR A 17 5.33 25.07 35.94
CA TYR A 17 4.76 24.45 34.74
C TYR A 17 5.16 25.30 33.55
N GLY A 18 6.42 25.11 33.18
CA GLY A 18 7.03 25.66 31.99
C GLY A 18 6.28 25.21 30.74
N GLN A 19 6.04 26.20 29.89
CA GLN A 19 5.77 26.11 28.48
C GLN A 19 6.73 25.14 27.78
N ASN A 20 6.33 23.87 27.66
CA ASN A 20 7.03 22.92 26.80
C ASN A 20 6.61 23.17 25.35
N ASN A 21 7.28 24.15 24.74
CA ASN A 21 7.49 24.20 23.31
C ASN A 21 8.10 22.87 22.87
N MET A 22 7.27 21.94 22.40
CA MET A 22 7.76 20.86 21.55
C MET A 22 8.07 21.46 20.19
N ALA A 23 9.18 22.18 20.11
CA ALA A 23 9.87 22.35 18.85
C ALA A 23 10.16 20.93 18.35
N VAL A 24 9.42 20.50 17.32
CA VAL A 24 9.78 19.34 16.53
C VAL A 24 11.18 19.65 16.00
N SER A 25 12.20 19.08 16.62
CA SER A 25 13.55 19.06 16.07
C SER A 25 13.45 18.26 14.78
N VAL A 26 13.33 18.97 13.66
CA VAL A 26 13.55 18.41 12.33
C VAL A 26 15.02 18.00 12.29
N GLN A 27 15.27 16.74 12.63
CA GLN A 27 16.57 16.13 12.47
C GLN A 27 16.91 16.18 10.98
N PRO A 28 18.05 16.76 10.56
CA PRO A 28 18.42 16.77 9.15
C PRO A 28 18.59 15.32 8.68
N ASP A 29 17.88 14.98 7.61
CA ASP A 29 17.92 13.66 6.99
C ASP A 29 19.36 13.30 6.62
N ASN A 30 19.95 12.35 7.36
CA ASN A 30 21.13 11.65 6.90
C ASN A 30 20.68 10.69 5.77
N PRO A 31 21.11 10.88 4.51
CA PRO A 31 20.62 10.11 3.35
C PRO A 31 21.07 8.63 3.34
N GLN A 32 21.65 8.13 4.43
CA GLN A 32 22.20 6.77 4.55
C GLN A 32 21.69 5.99 5.76
N GLN A 33 20.63 6.45 6.45
CA GLN A 33 19.97 5.60 7.44
C GLN A 33 19.13 4.53 6.75
N ASN A 34 19.80 3.41 6.44
CA ASN A 34 19.29 2.09 6.08
C ASN A 34 17.76 2.03 5.91
N MET A 35 17.27 2.04 4.65
CA MET A 35 15.87 1.75 4.28
C MET A 35 15.28 0.52 4.99
N PHE A 36 16.14 -0.41 5.41
CA PHE A 36 15.79 -1.63 6.17
C PHE A 36 15.36 -1.37 7.62
N ASN A 37 15.74 -0.25 8.24
CA ASN A 37 15.35 0.09 9.63
C ASN A 37 13.98 0.79 9.73
N LYS A 38 13.30 1.01 8.59
CA LYS A 38 11.95 1.62 8.52
C LYS A 38 10.91 0.68 7.92
N SER A 39 11.20 -0.63 7.88
CA SER A 39 10.25 -1.66 7.46
C SER A 39 9.54 -2.22 8.69
N SER A 40 8.20 -2.23 8.72
CA SER A 40 7.48 -2.88 9.84
C SER A 40 7.50 -4.40 9.75
N HIS A 41 7.83 -4.96 8.58
CA HIS A 41 7.87 -6.41 8.37
C HIS A 41 9.11 -6.84 7.56
N PRO A 42 10.32 -6.72 8.13
CA PRO A 42 11.58 -7.04 7.43
C PRO A 42 11.66 -8.51 6.98
N ILE A 43 11.04 -9.42 7.73
CA ILE A 43 10.93 -10.84 7.35
C ILE A 43 10.06 -11.03 6.08
N ALA A 44 8.94 -10.32 5.96
CA ALA A 44 8.05 -10.46 4.80
C ALA A 44 8.73 -10.00 3.51
N LEU A 45 9.52 -8.92 3.60
CA LEU A 45 10.31 -8.39 2.50
C LEU A 45 11.45 -9.34 2.11
N LEU A 46 12.12 -9.96 3.09
CA LEU A 46 13.16 -10.95 2.83
C LEU A 46 12.60 -12.19 2.11
N PHE A 47 11.48 -12.75 2.59
CA PHE A 47 10.83 -13.87 1.90
C PHE A 47 10.39 -13.48 0.49
N TYR A 48 9.86 -12.29 0.33
CA TYR A 48 9.42 -11.78 -0.97
C TYR A 48 10.56 -11.67 -1.99
N ILE A 49 11.74 -11.20 -1.57
CA ILE A 49 12.94 -11.17 -2.42
C ILE A 49 13.48 -12.58 -2.67
N LEU A 50 13.48 -13.43 -1.64
CA LEU A 50 14.02 -14.79 -1.71
C LEU A 50 13.23 -15.64 -2.71
N PHE A 51 11.91 -15.62 -2.68
CA PHE A 51 11.09 -16.40 -3.62
C PHE A 51 11.28 -15.95 -5.08
N LYS A 52 11.47 -14.64 -5.30
CA LYS A 52 11.78 -14.09 -6.63
C LYS A 52 13.17 -14.50 -7.12
N GLY A 53 14.16 -14.43 -6.24
CA GLY A 53 15.51 -14.91 -6.52
C GLY A 53 15.53 -16.41 -6.80
N LEU A 54 14.76 -17.20 -6.06
CA LEU A 54 14.69 -18.65 -6.20
C LEU A 54 14.06 -19.06 -7.55
N ALA A 55 13.00 -18.37 -8.00
CA ALA A 55 12.39 -18.61 -9.30
C ALA A 55 13.36 -18.31 -10.46
N LEU A 56 14.09 -17.20 -10.38
CA LEU A 56 15.10 -16.82 -11.38
C LEU A 56 16.29 -17.79 -11.38
N THR A 57 16.77 -18.16 -10.19
CA THR A 57 17.89 -19.10 -10.02
C THR A 57 17.54 -20.49 -10.53
N SER A 58 16.31 -20.96 -10.30
CA SER A 58 15.84 -22.25 -10.83
C SER A 58 15.80 -22.28 -12.36
N TYR A 59 15.47 -21.15 -12.99
CA TYR A 59 15.50 -21.02 -14.44
C TYR A 59 16.94 -21.01 -14.98
N LEU A 60 17.84 -20.21 -14.40
CA LEU A 60 19.22 -20.08 -14.92
C LEU A 60 20.12 -21.28 -14.59
N LEU A 61 19.97 -21.85 -13.38
CA LEU A 61 20.81 -22.95 -12.89
C LEU A 61 20.13 -24.33 -13.02
N GLY A 62 18.94 -24.41 -13.62
CA GLY A 62 18.20 -25.67 -13.75
C GLY A 62 19.02 -26.77 -14.43
N ASN A 63 19.83 -26.42 -15.43
CA ASN A 63 20.69 -27.35 -16.16
C ASN A 63 21.93 -27.81 -15.37
N ILE A 64 22.26 -27.15 -14.25
CA ILE A 64 23.40 -27.54 -13.38
C ILE A 64 23.01 -28.70 -12.47
N PHE A 65 21.76 -28.74 -12.00
CA PHE A 65 21.32 -29.77 -11.04
C PHE A 65 20.81 -31.04 -11.72
N THR A 66 20.25 -30.94 -12.93
CA THR A 66 19.61 -32.07 -13.59
C THR A 66 19.57 -31.86 -15.09
N SER A 67 19.93 -32.88 -15.88
CA SER A 67 19.84 -32.84 -17.35
C SER A 67 18.43 -33.20 -17.89
N ASN A 68 17.53 -33.66 -17.02
CA ASN A 68 16.15 -33.96 -17.37
C ASN A 68 15.29 -32.69 -17.41
N PHE A 69 14.91 -32.29 -18.62
CA PHE A 69 14.07 -31.11 -18.87
C PHE A 69 12.75 -31.12 -18.08
N VAL A 70 12.10 -32.28 -17.94
CA VAL A 70 10.80 -32.38 -17.26
C VAL A 70 10.92 -32.00 -15.79
N LEU A 71 12.01 -32.40 -15.12
CA LEU A 71 12.25 -32.05 -13.73
C LEU A 71 12.54 -30.56 -13.56
N ILE A 72 13.31 -29.95 -14.47
CA ILE A 72 13.55 -28.50 -14.48
C ILE A 72 12.22 -27.75 -14.66
N PHE A 73 11.41 -28.19 -15.64
CA PHE A 73 10.13 -27.58 -15.96
C PHE A 73 9.19 -27.60 -14.75
N VAL A 74 8.95 -28.77 -14.15
CA VAL A 74 8.06 -28.92 -12.99
C VAL A 74 8.57 -28.08 -11.81
N SER A 75 9.87 -28.10 -11.53
CA SER A 75 10.46 -27.31 -10.44
C SER A 75 10.28 -25.81 -10.65
N CYS A 76 10.45 -25.33 -11.89
CA CYS A 76 10.22 -23.91 -12.24
C CYS A 76 8.75 -23.51 -12.05
N ILE A 77 7.81 -24.32 -12.51
CA ILE A 77 6.37 -24.03 -12.37
C ILE A 77 5.94 -24.01 -10.90
N LEU A 78 6.45 -24.93 -10.08
CA LEU A 78 6.19 -24.93 -8.64
C LEU A 78 6.71 -23.65 -7.98
N ASN A 79 7.95 -23.25 -8.28
CA ASN A 79 8.53 -22.01 -7.75
C ASN A 79 7.78 -20.76 -8.23
N LEU A 80 7.36 -20.70 -9.49
CA LEU A 80 6.52 -19.61 -10.01
C LEU A 80 5.15 -19.56 -9.34
N SER A 81 4.56 -20.71 -9.05
CA SER A 81 3.26 -20.80 -8.37
C SER A 81 3.37 -20.35 -6.91
N LEU A 82 4.46 -20.71 -6.23
CA LEU A 82 4.75 -20.25 -4.86
C LEU A 82 5.04 -18.74 -4.81
N ASP A 83 5.81 -18.18 -5.76
CA ASP A 83 5.99 -16.73 -5.88
C ASP A 83 4.65 -16.05 -6.09
N PHE A 84 3.86 -16.54 -7.06
CA PHE A 84 2.54 -16.00 -7.36
C PHE A 84 1.63 -15.98 -6.11
N TRP A 85 1.57 -17.10 -5.38
CA TRP A 85 0.77 -17.22 -4.17
C TRP A 85 1.25 -16.29 -3.05
N THR A 86 2.57 -16.18 -2.87
CA THR A 86 3.17 -15.33 -1.84
C THR A 86 2.94 -13.85 -2.14
N VAL A 87 3.08 -13.43 -3.39
CA VAL A 87 2.77 -12.07 -3.83
C VAL A 87 1.29 -11.77 -3.60
N LYS A 88 0.39 -12.70 -3.98
CA LYS A 88 -1.05 -12.52 -3.88
C LYS A 88 -1.60 -12.53 -2.45
N ASN A 89 -1.11 -13.42 -1.58
CA ASN A 89 -1.74 -13.68 -0.27
C ASN A 89 -0.97 -13.09 0.91
N VAL A 90 0.36 -13.07 0.84
CA VAL A 90 1.21 -12.64 1.96
C VAL A 90 1.65 -11.20 1.75
N SER A 91 2.34 -10.93 0.65
CA SER A 91 2.97 -9.64 0.36
C SER A 91 1.93 -8.53 0.20
N GLY A 92 0.82 -8.80 -0.52
CA GLY A 92 -0.28 -7.83 -0.65
C GLY A 92 -0.91 -7.43 0.68
N ARG A 93 -1.12 -8.39 1.59
CA ARG A 93 -1.72 -8.14 2.90
C ARG A 93 -0.78 -7.43 3.87
N LEU A 94 0.51 -7.81 3.87
CA LEU A 94 1.48 -7.30 4.84
C LEU A 94 2.13 -5.98 4.41
N LEU A 95 2.49 -5.83 3.13
CA LEU A 95 3.27 -4.68 2.66
C LEU A 95 2.38 -3.50 2.24
N VAL A 96 1.21 -3.78 1.67
CA VAL A 96 0.30 -2.71 1.20
C VAL A 96 -1.08 -2.76 1.86
N GLY A 97 -1.44 -3.87 2.50
CA GLY A 97 -2.76 -4.03 3.10
C GLY A 97 -3.88 -4.06 2.06
N MET A 98 -3.60 -4.55 0.85
CA MET A 98 -4.56 -4.64 -0.26
C MET A 98 -4.84 -6.10 -0.60
N ARG A 99 -6.08 -6.40 -0.96
CA ARG A 99 -6.51 -7.74 -1.35
C ARG A 99 -7.46 -7.67 -2.54
N TRP A 100 -7.26 -8.58 -3.48
CA TRP A 100 -8.13 -8.76 -4.64
C TRP A 100 -8.56 -10.22 -4.78
N TRP A 101 -9.81 -10.42 -5.21
CA TRP A 101 -10.30 -11.72 -5.67
C TRP A 101 -11.34 -11.53 -6.77
N SER A 102 -11.54 -12.56 -7.58
CA SER A 102 -12.63 -12.59 -8.55
C SER A 102 -13.84 -13.26 -7.90
N GLN A 103 -14.99 -12.61 -7.96
CA GLN A 103 -16.28 -13.18 -7.58
C GLN A 103 -17.16 -13.27 -8.82
N VAL A 104 -17.96 -14.33 -8.91
CA VAL A 104 -18.97 -14.44 -9.97
C VAL A 104 -20.29 -13.99 -9.37
N ASN A 105 -20.91 -12.99 -10.00
CA ASN A 105 -22.20 -12.47 -9.56
C ASN A 105 -23.34 -13.42 -9.95
N ASP A 106 -24.53 -13.19 -9.42
CA ASP A 106 -25.74 -13.99 -9.69
C ASP A 106 -26.11 -14.03 -11.19
N VAL A 107 -25.63 -13.05 -11.97
CA VAL A 107 -25.81 -12.94 -13.43
C VAL A 107 -24.70 -13.70 -14.20
N GLY A 108 -23.81 -14.42 -13.52
CA GLY A 108 -22.70 -15.17 -14.12
C GLY A 108 -21.52 -14.32 -14.59
N LYS A 109 -21.48 -13.02 -14.28
CA LYS A 109 -20.38 -12.12 -14.66
C LYS A 109 -19.26 -12.14 -13.60
N SER A 110 -18.01 -12.20 -14.04
CA SER A 110 -16.84 -12.12 -13.16
C SER A 110 -16.53 -10.67 -12.79
N GLU A 111 -16.71 -10.33 -11.52
CA GLU A 111 -16.34 -9.05 -10.95
C GLU A 111 -15.10 -9.18 -10.08
N TRP A 112 -14.27 -8.15 -10.10
CA TRP A 112 -13.07 -8.06 -9.29
C TRP A 112 -13.41 -7.27 -8.03
N ILE A 113 -13.37 -7.92 -6.89
CA ILE A 113 -13.60 -7.28 -5.59
C ILE A 113 -12.25 -6.90 -5.00
N PHE A 114 -12.16 -5.66 -4.52
CA PHE A 114 -10.95 -5.06 -3.99
C PHE A 114 -11.16 -4.53 -2.57
N GLU A 115 -10.28 -4.95 -1.67
CA GLU A 115 -10.22 -4.48 -0.28
C GLU A 115 -8.89 -3.77 -0.04
N HIS A 116 -8.93 -2.66 0.69
CA HIS A 116 -7.77 -1.83 0.98
C HIS A 116 -7.83 -1.33 2.42
N ARG A 117 -6.70 -1.33 3.11
CA ARG A 117 -6.54 -0.62 4.38
C ARG A 117 -6.50 0.89 4.14
N GLU A 118 -6.86 1.65 5.17
CA GLU A 118 -6.66 3.10 5.19
C GLU A 118 -5.19 3.48 4.95
N PRO A 119 -4.90 4.41 4.01
CA PRO A 119 -3.55 4.74 3.60
C PRO A 119 -2.70 5.36 4.72
N SER A 120 -3.32 5.94 5.75
CA SER A 120 -2.62 6.49 6.93
C SER A 120 -1.96 5.41 7.81
N LEU A 121 -2.41 4.16 7.71
CA LEU A 121 -1.91 3.02 8.49
C LEU A 121 -0.89 2.17 7.74
N ALA A 122 -0.59 2.50 6.47
CA ALA A 122 0.37 1.77 5.66
C ALA A 122 1.74 2.46 5.70
N ASN A 123 2.80 1.71 6.00
CA ASN A 123 4.15 2.24 5.93
C ASN A 123 4.53 2.54 4.48
N SER A 124 4.86 3.80 4.20
CA SER A 124 5.19 4.24 2.83
C SER A 124 6.41 3.52 2.24
N SER A 125 7.36 3.11 3.08
CA SER A 125 8.57 2.38 2.64
C SER A 125 8.25 0.97 2.13
N ASP A 126 7.46 0.20 2.89
CA ASP A 126 7.09 -1.17 2.55
C ASP A 126 6.21 -1.22 1.29
N SER A 127 5.29 -0.25 1.15
CA SER A 127 4.46 -0.11 -0.05
C SER A 127 5.29 0.21 -1.30
N SER A 128 6.25 1.14 -1.20
CA SER A 128 7.11 1.51 -2.34
C SER A 128 7.91 0.33 -2.87
N ILE A 129 8.49 -0.48 -1.97
CA ILE A 129 9.29 -1.65 -2.34
C ILE A 129 8.42 -2.73 -2.99
N PHE A 130 7.21 -2.95 -2.46
CA PHE A 130 6.25 -3.87 -3.06
C PHE A 130 5.95 -3.47 -4.51
N TRP A 131 5.63 -2.20 -4.77
CA TRP A 131 5.33 -1.72 -6.12
C TRP A 131 6.53 -1.87 -7.05
N ILE A 132 7.71 -1.44 -6.63
CA ILE A 132 8.94 -1.56 -7.42
C ILE A 132 9.16 -3.02 -7.85
N MET A 133 9.09 -3.96 -6.91
CA MET A 133 9.30 -5.37 -7.19
C MET A 133 8.18 -5.97 -8.06
N LEU A 134 6.94 -5.52 -7.87
CA LEU A 134 5.80 -5.95 -8.68
C LEU A 134 5.95 -5.55 -10.15
N TYR A 135 6.53 -4.37 -10.43
CA TYR A 135 6.84 -3.92 -11.79
C TYR A 135 8.14 -4.53 -12.35
N ILE A 136 9.19 -4.67 -11.53
CA ILE A 136 10.48 -5.23 -11.97
C ILE A 136 10.35 -6.70 -12.38
N THR A 137 9.56 -7.50 -11.65
CA THR A 137 9.42 -8.93 -11.91
C THR A 137 9.02 -9.24 -13.37
N PRO A 138 7.88 -8.74 -13.91
CA PRO A 138 7.49 -9.00 -15.29
C PRO A 138 8.46 -8.38 -16.30
N LEU A 139 9.16 -7.29 -15.96
CA LEU A 139 10.19 -6.69 -16.82
C LEU A 139 11.37 -7.63 -16.99
N VAL A 140 11.90 -8.18 -15.89
CA VAL A 140 13.01 -9.15 -15.91
C VAL A 140 12.62 -10.38 -16.74
N TRP A 141 11.43 -10.94 -16.52
CA TRP A 141 10.95 -12.07 -17.32
C TRP A 141 10.73 -11.69 -18.80
N GLY A 142 10.33 -10.46 -19.10
CA GLY A 142 10.21 -9.94 -20.47
C GLY A 142 11.57 -9.87 -21.19
N VAL A 143 12.62 -9.42 -20.51
CA VAL A 143 13.98 -9.44 -21.04
C VAL A 143 14.45 -10.87 -21.30
N LEU A 144 14.19 -11.78 -20.36
CA LEU A 144 14.49 -13.21 -20.56
C LEU A 144 13.69 -13.84 -21.72
N ALA A 145 12.44 -13.41 -21.93
CA ALA A 145 11.63 -13.86 -23.05
C ALA A 145 12.27 -13.45 -24.38
N PHE A 146 12.73 -12.20 -24.47
CA PHE A 146 13.43 -11.70 -25.65
C PHE A 146 14.70 -12.53 -25.93
N VAL A 147 15.50 -12.83 -24.90
CA VAL A 147 16.68 -13.69 -25.03
C VAL A 147 16.32 -15.12 -25.45
N ALA A 148 15.25 -15.70 -24.87
CA ALA A 148 14.79 -17.04 -25.18
C ALA A 148 14.25 -17.16 -26.63
N ILE A 149 13.59 -16.11 -27.13
CA ILE A 149 13.15 -16.02 -28.53
C ILE A 149 14.35 -16.03 -29.47
N LEU A 150 15.38 -15.23 -29.19
CA LEU A 150 16.61 -15.21 -30.00
C LEU A 150 17.37 -16.54 -29.97
N SER A 151 17.25 -17.30 -28.87
CA SER A 151 17.87 -18.61 -28.70
C SER A 151 17.08 -19.76 -29.35
N PHE A 152 15.92 -19.48 -29.98
CA PHE A 152 15.01 -20.44 -30.63
C PHE A 152 14.66 -21.68 -29.79
N SER A 153 14.71 -21.54 -28.46
CA SER A 153 14.54 -22.64 -27.51
C SER A 153 13.11 -22.69 -26.99
N PHE A 154 12.22 -23.38 -27.72
CA PHE A 154 10.78 -23.44 -27.43
C PHE A 154 10.45 -23.94 -26.02
N GLN A 155 11.24 -24.89 -25.49
CA GLN A 155 11.06 -25.44 -24.16
C GLN A 155 11.23 -24.39 -23.05
N TRP A 156 12.26 -23.57 -23.15
CA TRP A 156 12.58 -22.52 -22.17
C TRP A 156 11.61 -21.34 -22.30
N LEU A 157 11.20 -21.03 -23.53
CA LEU A 157 10.22 -20.00 -23.81
C LEU A 157 8.86 -20.26 -23.14
N LEU A 158 8.44 -21.53 -23.04
CA LEU A 158 7.18 -21.91 -22.37
C LEU A 158 7.21 -21.52 -20.88
N ILE A 159 8.32 -21.78 -20.18
CA ILE A 159 8.47 -21.42 -18.76
C ILE A 159 8.38 -19.90 -18.58
N VAL A 160 9.10 -19.15 -19.42
CA VAL A 160 9.10 -17.69 -19.35
C VAL A 160 7.72 -17.12 -19.66
N PHE A 161 7.00 -17.71 -20.61
CA PHE A 161 5.65 -17.28 -20.95
C PHE A 161 4.69 -17.41 -19.76
N ILE A 162 4.72 -18.55 -19.05
CA ILE A 162 3.91 -18.75 -17.84
C ILE A 162 4.33 -17.75 -16.74
N ALA A 163 5.63 -17.52 -16.57
CA ALA A 163 6.14 -16.55 -15.60
C ALA A 163 5.62 -15.13 -15.84
N ILE A 164 5.59 -14.70 -17.11
CA ILE A 164 5.05 -13.40 -17.52
C ILE A 164 3.55 -13.32 -17.20
N ILE A 165 2.76 -14.34 -17.52
CA ILE A 165 1.31 -14.35 -17.26
C ILE A 165 1.03 -14.23 -15.76
N LEU A 166 1.68 -15.05 -14.94
CA LEU A 166 1.48 -15.05 -13.49
C LEU A 166 1.90 -13.71 -12.87
N SER A 167 3.06 -13.18 -13.28
CA SER A 167 3.56 -11.88 -12.81
C SER A 167 2.64 -10.73 -13.22
N SER A 168 2.18 -10.74 -14.49
CA SER A 168 1.30 -9.71 -15.03
C SER A 168 -0.08 -9.75 -14.39
N THR A 169 -0.60 -10.95 -14.07
CA THR A 169 -1.89 -11.10 -13.38
C THR A 169 -1.86 -10.42 -12.01
N ASN A 170 -0.78 -10.62 -11.25
CA ASN A 170 -0.59 -9.92 -9.98
C ASN A 170 -0.45 -8.41 -10.20
N LEU A 171 0.35 -7.98 -11.17
CA LEU A 171 0.52 -6.55 -11.48
C LEU A 171 -0.81 -5.86 -11.80
N VAL A 172 -1.62 -6.45 -12.69
CA VAL A 172 -2.93 -5.93 -13.08
C VAL A 172 -3.92 -5.95 -11.91
N GLY A 173 -3.92 -7.00 -11.11
CA GLY A 173 -4.79 -7.10 -9.93
C GLY A 173 -4.53 -5.97 -8.94
N TYR A 174 -3.27 -5.76 -8.56
CA TYR A 174 -2.90 -4.72 -7.59
C TYR A 174 -3.04 -3.29 -8.15
N THR A 175 -2.72 -3.06 -9.43
CA THR A 175 -2.93 -1.73 -10.04
C THR A 175 -4.41 -1.36 -10.15
N LYS A 176 -5.30 -2.32 -10.40
CA LYS A 176 -6.76 -2.07 -10.35
C LYS A 176 -7.23 -1.79 -8.92
N CYS A 177 -6.73 -2.56 -7.96
CA CYS A 177 -6.89 -2.32 -6.52
C CYS A 177 -6.56 -0.86 -6.16
N GLU A 178 -5.35 -0.42 -6.45
CA GLU A 178 -4.88 0.94 -6.11
C GLU A 178 -5.74 2.04 -6.72
N LYS A 179 -6.15 1.87 -7.98
CA LYS A 179 -7.05 2.83 -8.66
C LYS A 179 -8.41 2.90 -7.97
N ASP A 180 -8.99 1.76 -7.60
CA ASP A 180 -10.26 1.70 -6.86
C ASP A 180 -10.13 2.34 -5.47
N ALA A 181 -9.03 2.06 -4.76
CA ALA A 181 -8.73 2.70 -3.48
C ALA A 181 -8.68 4.23 -3.64
N LYS A 182 -7.88 4.73 -4.58
CA LYS A 182 -7.71 6.17 -4.81
C LYS A 182 -9.03 6.86 -5.18
N ASN A 183 -9.88 6.20 -5.97
CA ASN A 183 -11.20 6.72 -6.33
C ASN A 183 -12.13 6.82 -5.11
N LYS A 184 -12.16 5.79 -4.25
CA LYS A 184 -12.94 5.81 -2.99
C LYS A 184 -12.48 6.92 -2.05
N TRP A 185 -11.17 7.09 -1.86
CA TRP A 185 -10.61 8.17 -1.04
C TRP A 185 -10.90 9.55 -1.61
N THR A 186 -10.72 9.74 -2.92
CA THR A 186 -10.97 11.03 -3.58
C THR A 186 -12.45 11.41 -3.49
N ASN A 187 -13.37 10.47 -3.75
CA ASN A 187 -14.81 10.74 -3.69
C ASN A 187 -15.29 11.06 -2.26
N ASN A 188 -14.77 10.36 -1.25
CA ASN A 188 -15.11 10.63 0.15
C ASN A 188 -14.59 12.01 0.62
N ASN A 189 -13.42 12.42 0.16
CA ASN A 189 -12.82 13.73 0.49
C ASN A 189 -13.45 14.90 -0.28
N VAL A 190 -13.85 14.69 -1.53
CA VAL A 190 -14.58 15.70 -2.33
C VAL A 190 -16.00 15.87 -1.80
N THR A 191 -16.68 14.79 -1.40
CA THR A 191 -18.02 14.88 -0.80
C THR A 191 -17.97 15.60 0.55
N SER A 192 -16.95 15.35 1.38
CA SER A 192 -16.80 16.05 2.67
C SER A 192 -16.35 17.50 2.52
N GLN A 193 -15.42 17.84 1.61
CA GLN A 193 -15.04 19.24 1.36
C GLN A 193 -16.13 20.03 0.64
N ALA A 194 -16.83 19.46 -0.35
CA ALA A 194 -17.94 20.12 -1.01
C ALA A 194 -19.13 20.30 -0.06
N SER A 195 -19.42 19.30 0.80
CA SER A 195 -20.45 19.45 1.84
C SER A 195 -20.07 20.50 2.87
N GLN A 196 -18.78 20.61 3.27
CA GLN A 196 -18.33 21.68 4.17
C GLN A 196 -18.38 23.06 3.50
N PHE A 197 -18.00 23.18 2.22
CA PHE A 197 -18.11 24.42 1.47
C PHE A 197 -19.56 24.85 1.29
N VAL A 198 -20.46 23.92 0.91
CA VAL A 198 -21.90 24.18 0.78
C VAL A 198 -22.51 24.50 2.14
N ASN A 199 -22.14 23.82 3.21
CA ASN A 199 -22.63 24.13 4.56
C ASN A 199 -22.19 25.52 5.01
N ASN A 200 -20.94 25.92 4.75
CA ASN A 200 -20.45 27.26 5.07
C ASN A 200 -21.10 28.34 4.18
N PHE A 201 -21.28 28.08 2.89
CA PHE A 201 -21.93 28.99 1.96
C PHE A 201 -23.42 29.18 2.27
N MET A 202 -24.12 28.08 2.55
CA MET A 202 -25.54 28.05 2.88
C MET A 202 -25.78 28.63 4.29
N SER A 203 -24.90 28.38 5.26
CA SER A 203 -24.92 29.06 6.57
C SER A 203 -24.79 30.57 6.41
N ASN A 204 -23.86 31.05 5.57
CA ASN A 204 -23.69 32.48 5.30
C ASN A 204 -24.89 33.10 4.56
N MET A 205 -25.52 32.38 3.64
CA MET A 205 -26.74 32.83 2.95
C MET A 205 -27.98 32.82 3.83
N VAL A 206 -28.17 31.80 4.66
CA VAL A 206 -29.27 31.71 5.62
C VAL A 206 -29.15 32.78 6.70
N THR A 207 -27.94 33.03 7.19
CA THR A 207 -27.69 34.11 8.17
C THR A 207 -27.98 35.49 7.57
N ASN A 208 -27.56 35.75 6.33
CA ASN A 208 -27.83 37.05 5.67
C ASN A 208 -29.31 37.26 5.32
N SER A 209 -30.03 36.20 4.93
CA SER A 209 -31.45 36.29 4.57
C SER A 209 -32.38 36.39 5.78
N ILE A 210 -32.02 35.77 6.91
CA ILE A 210 -32.78 35.89 8.17
C ILE A 210 -32.51 37.26 8.83
N THR A 211 -31.26 37.71 8.86
CA THR A 211 -30.89 39.01 9.45
C THR A 211 -31.57 40.17 8.72
N GLY A 212 -31.65 40.14 7.38
CA GLY A 212 -32.34 41.17 6.60
C GLY A 212 -33.87 41.20 6.78
N ARG A 213 -34.49 40.07 7.15
CA ARG A 213 -35.95 39.99 7.38
C ARG A 213 -36.37 40.44 8.77
N ILE A 214 -35.48 40.29 9.76
CA ILE A 214 -35.74 40.69 11.16
C ILE A 214 -35.46 42.19 11.36
N PHE A 215 -34.43 42.74 10.72
CA PHE A 215 -34.06 44.16 10.85
C PHE A 215 -34.81 45.11 9.89
N GLY A 216 -35.58 44.60 8.93
CA GLY A 216 -36.40 45.41 8.01
C GLY A 216 -37.83 45.70 8.49
N ARG A 217 -38.17 45.36 9.75
CA ARG A 217 -39.55 45.41 10.27
C ARG A 217 -39.75 46.23 11.56
N THR A 218 -38.76 47.04 11.93
CA THR A 218 -38.86 48.11 12.95
C THR A 218 -38.88 49.45 12.25
#